data_AF-A0A2T7KKS4-F1
#
_entry.id   AF-A0A2T7KKS4-F1
#
_cell.length_a   1.000
_cell.length_b   1.000
_cell.length_c   1.000
_cell.angle_alpha   90.00
_cell.angle_beta   90.00
_cell.angle_gamma   90.00
#
_symmetry.space_group_name_H-M   'P 1'
#
loop_
_entity.id
_entity.type
_entity.pdbx_description
1 polymer ?
#
loop_
_entity_poly.entity_id
_entity_poly.type
_entity_poly.pdbx_seq_one_letter_code
_entity_poly.pdbx_strand_id
1 'polypeptide(L)'
;MVAYYDVRVAQDQLAQSREDSEEKARKQAARIGYLVNSKNGERVSITFYNRSRDPITNVKFGFEDPGGYVNGVFHQDQMLRITQAGIYPCTKLTIALELVEELGRSVPPGYQSEKRDKSDTYHSYGISFTDVSGNSWTRDNNGDFGRADELRRWGETKSKLWDDGYFVSAPQERLLSEKAEHCTA
;
A
#
# COMPACT_ATOMS: atom_id res chain seq x y z
N MET A 1 -30.65 42.19 -13.28
CA MET A 1 -30.16 41.33 -12.17
C MET A 1 -30.42 39.88 -12.55
N VAL A 2 -29.43 39.22 -13.14
CA VAL A 2 -29.49 37.78 -13.49
C VAL A 2 -28.24 37.06 -12.94
N ALA A 3 -27.14 37.80 -12.76
CA ALA A 3 -25.84 37.28 -12.33
C ALA A 3 -25.76 36.65 -10.92
N TYR A 4 -26.67 36.94 -9.98
CA TYR A 4 -26.55 36.38 -8.61
C TYR A 4 -27.09 34.95 -8.49
N TYR A 5 -28.15 34.61 -9.23
CA TYR A 5 -28.75 33.27 -9.21
C TYR A 5 -27.90 32.29 -10.02
N ASP A 6 -27.35 32.72 -11.15
CA ASP A 6 -26.45 31.89 -11.98
C ASP A 6 -25.18 31.48 -11.23
N VAL A 7 -24.63 32.39 -10.40
CA VAL A 7 -23.43 32.09 -9.59
C VAL A 7 -23.72 31.05 -8.51
N ARG A 8 -24.89 31.08 -7.85
CA ARG A 8 -25.26 30.08 -6.83
C ARG A 8 -25.48 28.70 -7.43
N VAL A 9 -26.19 28.62 -8.56
CA VAL A 9 -26.43 27.33 -9.25
C VAL A 9 -25.11 26.72 -9.75
N ALA A 10 -24.20 27.54 -10.28
CA ALA A 10 -22.88 27.07 -10.70
C ALA A 10 -22.05 26.54 -9.52
N GLN A 11 -22.15 27.15 -8.33
CA GLN A 11 -21.49 26.67 -7.12
C GLN A 11 -22.05 25.32 -6.66
N ASP A 12 -23.38 25.15 -6.66
CA ASP A 12 -24.03 23.91 -6.26
C ASP A 12 -23.69 22.75 -7.22
N GLN A 13 -23.66 23.00 -8.53
CA GLN A 13 -23.26 22.00 -9.53
C GLN A 13 -21.80 21.56 -9.37
N LEU A 14 -20.91 22.49 -9.04
CA LEU A 14 -19.51 22.16 -8.76
C LEU A 14 -19.35 21.35 -7.47
N ALA A 15 -20.13 21.67 -6.43
CA ALA A 15 -20.12 20.91 -5.18
C ALA A 15 -20.61 19.47 -5.41
N GLN A 16 -21.74 19.29 -6.09
CA GLN A 16 -22.28 17.97 -6.42
C GLN A 16 -21.30 17.15 -7.28
N SER A 17 -20.69 17.77 -8.29
CA SER A 17 -19.71 17.10 -9.14
C SER A 17 -18.47 16.64 -8.35
N ARG A 18 -18.07 17.36 -7.30
CA ARG A 18 -16.95 16.97 -6.44
C ARG A 18 -17.33 15.77 -5.58
N GLU A 19 -18.49 15.81 -4.93
CA GLU A 19 -18.99 14.71 -4.10
C GLU A 19 -19.12 13.41 -4.89
N ASP A 20 -19.72 13.47 -6.08
CA ASP A 20 -19.86 12.32 -6.99
C ASP A 20 -18.49 11.76 -7.41
N SER A 21 -17.51 12.64 -7.66
CA SER A 21 -16.17 12.22 -8.04
C SER A 21 -15.43 11.55 -6.88
N GLU A 22 -15.57 12.08 -5.67
CA GLU A 22 -14.97 11.50 -4.47
C GLU A 22 -15.60 10.15 -4.12
N GLU A 23 -16.93 10.04 -4.23
CA GLU A 23 -17.62 8.79 -3.98
C GLU A 23 -17.18 7.70 -4.98
N LYS A 24 -17.04 8.04 -6.27
CA LYS A 24 -16.53 7.12 -7.29
C LYS A 24 -15.10 6.70 -7.01
N ALA A 25 -14.21 7.63 -6.66
CA ALA A 25 -12.83 7.34 -6.32
C ALA A 25 -12.73 6.41 -5.10
N ARG A 26 -13.53 6.68 -4.05
CA ARG A 26 -13.60 5.83 -2.86
C ARG A 26 -14.12 4.43 -3.18
N LYS A 27 -15.17 4.32 -4.01
CA LYS A 27 -15.72 3.03 -4.48
C LYS A 27 -14.70 2.22 -5.28
N GLN A 28 -13.92 2.87 -6.15
CA GLN A 28 -12.84 2.25 -6.91
C GLN A 28 -11.78 1.70 -5.96
N ALA A 29 -11.27 2.55 -5.06
CA ALA A 29 -10.19 2.20 -4.17
C ALA A 29 -10.60 1.17 -3.10
N ALA A 30 -11.88 1.10 -2.72
CA ALA A 30 -12.42 0.04 -1.87
C ALA A 30 -12.33 -1.36 -2.51
N ARG A 31 -12.26 -1.46 -3.85
CA ARG A 31 -12.08 -2.74 -4.58
C ARG A 31 -10.64 -3.25 -4.56
N ILE A 32 -9.72 -2.47 -3.98
CA ILE A 32 -8.32 -2.82 -3.86
C ILE A 32 -8.05 -3.32 -2.44
N GLY A 33 -7.43 -4.48 -2.37
CA GLY A 33 -7.14 -5.14 -1.09
C GLY A 33 -5.97 -6.11 -1.20
N TYR A 34 -5.56 -6.61 -0.05
CA TYR A 34 -4.55 -7.65 0.04
C TYR A 34 -4.94 -8.66 1.12
N LEU A 35 -4.37 -9.85 1.01
CA LEU A 35 -4.54 -10.96 1.94
C LEU A 35 -3.15 -11.48 2.29
N VAL A 36 -2.93 -11.71 3.57
CA VAL A 36 -1.72 -12.40 4.05
C VAL A 36 -2.06 -13.89 4.15
N ASN A 37 -1.40 -14.71 3.35
CA ASN A 37 -1.58 -16.15 3.38
C ASN A 37 -0.60 -16.75 4.39
N SER A 38 -1.13 -17.56 5.30
CA SER A 38 -0.33 -18.32 6.27
C SER A 38 -0.61 -19.82 6.14
N LYS A 39 0.43 -20.64 6.25
CA LYS A 39 0.36 -22.10 6.33
C LYS A 39 0.93 -22.54 7.67
N ASN A 40 0.14 -23.29 8.45
CA ASN A 40 0.54 -23.77 9.79
C ASN A 40 0.97 -22.66 10.76
N GLY A 41 0.39 -21.46 10.64
CA GLY A 41 0.75 -20.29 11.46
C GLY A 41 1.95 -19.50 10.95
N GLU A 42 2.69 -20.01 9.97
CA GLU A 42 3.79 -19.32 9.31
C GLU A 42 3.28 -18.56 8.08
N ARG A 43 3.68 -17.30 7.92
CA ARG A 43 3.31 -16.50 6.74
C ARG A 43 4.08 -17.02 5.53
N VAL A 44 3.38 -17.22 4.41
CA VAL A 44 3.99 -17.80 3.19
C VAL A 44 4.02 -16.77 2.06
N SER A 45 2.96 -15.97 1.93
CA SER A 45 2.88 -14.99 0.87
C SER A 45 1.89 -13.88 1.19
N ILE A 46 2.02 -12.75 0.49
CA ILE A 46 1.02 -11.70 0.45
C ILE A 46 0.43 -11.66 -0.95
N THR A 47 -0.89 -11.79 -1.04
CA THR A 47 -1.61 -11.65 -2.31
C THR A 47 -2.36 -10.32 -2.32
N PHE A 48 -2.07 -9.51 -3.32
CA PHE A 48 -2.73 -8.26 -3.63
C PHE A 48 -3.73 -8.44 -4.77
N TYR A 49 -4.83 -7.70 -4.71
CA TYR A 49 -5.89 -7.74 -5.72
C TYR A 49 -6.28 -6.32 -6.13
N ASN A 50 -6.14 -6.02 -7.41
CA ASN A 50 -6.87 -4.92 -8.04
C ASN A 50 -8.13 -5.48 -8.69
N ARG A 51 -9.28 -5.41 -8.00
CA ARG A 51 -10.59 -5.79 -8.56
C ARG A 51 -11.31 -4.61 -9.23
N SER A 52 -10.64 -3.47 -9.35
CA SER A 52 -11.13 -2.35 -10.14
C SER A 52 -10.97 -2.62 -11.64
N ARG A 53 -11.79 -1.94 -12.43
CA ARG A 53 -11.62 -1.81 -13.89
C ARG A 53 -10.56 -0.79 -14.28
N ASP A 54 -10.09 -0.03 -13.31
CA ASP A 54 -9.14 1.04 -13.49
C ASP A 54 -7.75 0.61 -12.99
N PRO A 55 -6.68 0.98 -13.72
CA PRO A 55 -5.33 0.74 -13.26
C PRO A 55 -5.03 1.58 -12.02
N ILE A 56 -3.99 1.18 -11.29
CA ILE A 56 -3.41 1.98 -10.21
C ILE A 56 -1.92 2.10 -10.40
N THR A 57 -1.34 3.15 -9.84
CA THR A 57 0.08 3.46 -9.94
C THR A 57 0.71 3.68 -8.56
N ASN A 58 2.03 3.77 -8.50
CA ASN A 58 2.79 4.04 -7.28
C ASN A 58 2.40 3.11 -6.11
N VAL A 59 2.24 1.81 -6.41
CA VAL A 59 1.81 0.84 -5.42
C VAL A 59 3.00 0.53 -4.51
N LYS A 60 2.85 0.74 -3.21
CA LYS A 60 3.86 0.45 -2.21
C LYS A 60 3.31 -0.55 -1.20
N PHE A 61 4.01 -1.65 -1.02
CA PHE A 61 3.77 -2.62 0.04
C PHE A 61 4.72 -2.33 1.18
N GLY A 62 4.17 -2.10 2.37
CA GLY A 62 4.95 -1.81 3.56
C GLY A 62 5.11 -3.06 4.42
N PHE A 63 6.34 -3.38 4.78
CA PHE A 63 6.68 -4.46 5.70
C PHE A 63 7.48 -3.88 6.86
N GLU A 64 6.99 -4.07 8.06
CA GLU A 64 7.70 -3.76 9.29
C GLU A 64 8.82 -4.77 9.47
N ASP A 65 10.03 -4.25 9.53
CA ASP A 65 11.22 -4.97 9.92
C ASP A 65 11.18 -5.13 11.45
N PRO A 66 11.23 -6.37 11.96
CA PRO A 66 11.30 -6.62 13.40
C PRO A 66 12.54 -6.00 14.09
N GLY A 67 13.50 -5.52 13.30
CA GLY A 67 14.66 -4.81 13.75
C GLY A 67 15.83 -5.74 14.03
N GLY A 68 16.90 -5.16 14.59
CA GLY A 68 18.03 -5.92 15.09
C GLY A 68 19.26 -5.08 15.40
N TYR A 69 20.36 -5.76 15.71
CA TYR A 69 21.56 -5.11 16.24
C TYR A 69 22.55 -4.76 15.13
N VAL A 70 23.00 -3.51 15.13
CA VAL A 70 24.11 -3.01 14.32
C VAL A 70 25.14 -2.41 15.27
N ASN A 71 26.38 -2.90 15.24
CA ASN A 71 27.45 -2.43 16.12
C ASN A 71 27.04 -2.42 17.62
N GLY A 72 26.24 -3.40 18.04
CA GLY A 72 25.73 -3.51 19.41
C GLY A 72 24.57 -2.56 19.77
N VAL A 73 24.09 -1.72 18.85
CA VAL A 73 22.91 -0.87 19.03
C VAL A 73 21.70 -1.52 18.37
N PHE A 74 20.60 -1.63 19.09
CA PHE A 74 19.35 -2.16 18.56
C PHE A 74 18.62 -1.09 17.76
N HIS A 75 18.31 -1.40 16.50
CA HIS A 75 17.52 -0.57 15.60
C HIS A 75 16.16 -1.23 15.39
N GLN A 76 15.11 -0.58 15.88
CA GLN A 76 13.72 -0.96 15.68
C GLN A 76 13.08 -0.09 14.58
N ASP A 77 11.92 -0.51 14.08
CA ASP A 77 11.00 0.30 13.27
C ASP A 77 11.47 0.66 11.84
N GLN A 78 12.24 -0.22 11.19
CA GLN A 78 12.52 -0.02 9.77
C GLN A 78 11.38 -0.56 8.91
N MET A 79 11.08 0.16 7.82
CA MET A 79 10.06 -0.26 6.86
C MET A 79 10.74 -0.66 5.57
N LEU A 80 10.63 -1.95 5.24
CA LEU A 80 10.94 -2.44 3.90
C LEU A 80 9.76 -2.11 2.99
N ARG A 81 10.02 -1.37 1.91
CA ARG A 81 9.01 -1.02 0.91
C ARG A 81 9.28 -1.73 -0.39
N ILE A 82 8.32 -2.55 -0.80
CA ILE A 82 8.29 -3.09 -2.16
C ILE A 82 7.42 -2.18 -3.01
N THR A 83 8.00 -1.57 -4.05
CA THR A 83 7.28 -0.66 -4.94
C THR A 83 7.00 -1.30 -6.29
N GLN A 84 5.81 -1.05 -6.83
CA GLN A 84 5.42 -1.38 -8.20
C GLN A 84 4.90 -0.11 -8.90
N ALA A 85 5.40 0.14 -10.12
CA ALA A 85 5.07 1.35 -10.87
C ALA A 85 3.57 1.43 -11.20
N GLY A 86 2.97 0.29 -11.58
CA GLY A 86 1.54 0.20 -11.78
C GLY A 86 1.04 -1.23 -11.76
N ILE A 87 -0.24 -1.37 -11.43
CA ILE A 87 -0.96 -2.64 -11.44
C ILE A 87 -2.17 -2.49 -12.33
N TYR A 88 -2.26 -3.36 -13.33
CA TYR A 88 -3.36 -3.37 -14.29
C TYR A 88 -4.71 -3.65 -13.61
N PRO A 89 -5.82 -3.27 -14.25
CA PRO A 89 -7.14 -3.70 -13.83
C PRO A 89 -7.24 -5.21 -13.66
N CYS A 90 -8.13 -5.66 -12.79
CA CYS A 90 -8.47 -7.08 -12.67
C CYS A 90 -7.23 -7.99 -12.51
N THR A 91 -6.25 -7.56 -11.73
CA THR A 91 -4.97 -8.26 -11.57
C THR A 91 -4.80 -8.74 -10.13
N LYS A 92 -4.29 -9.95 -9.99
CA LYS A 92 -3.87 -10.55 -8.74
C LYS A 92 -2.35 -10.66 -8.75
N LEU A 93 -1.70 -10.13 -7.72
CA LEU A 93 -0.25 -10.12 -7.59
C LEU A 93 0.11 -10.85 -6.31
N THR A 94 0.99 -11.85 -6.36
CA THR A 94 1.45 -12.55 -5.16
C THR A 94 2.94 -12.31 -4.94
N ILE A 95 3.27 -11.82 -3.75
CA ILE A 95 4.62 -11.62 -3.24
C ILE A 95 4.92 -12.79 -2.30
N ALA A 96 5.89 -13.64 -2.66
CA ALA A 96 6.37 -14.70 -1.78
C ALA A 96 7.14 -14.07 -0.60
N LEU A 97 6.98 -14.61 0.63
CA LEU A 97 7.71 -14.09 1.79
C LEU A 97 9.23 -14.23 1.63
N GLU A 98 9.68 -15.29 0.97
CA GLU A 98 11.10 -15.51 0.62
C GLU A 98 11.69 -14.33 -0.16
N LEU A 99 10.92 -13.74 -1.09
CA LEU A 99 11.36 -12.55 -1.81
C LEU A 99 11.50 -11.35 -0.87
N VAL A 100 10.58 -11.17 0.07
CA VAL A 100 10.65 -10.09 1.08
C VAL A 100 11.91 -10.25 1.93
N GLU A 101 12.21 -11.48 2.35
CA GLU A 101 13.42 -11.78 3.12
C GLU A 101 14.70 -11.53 2.31
N GLU A 102 14.76 -11.96 1.05
CA GLU A 102 15.90 -11.73 0.16
C GLU A 102 16.14 -10.23 -0.07
N LEU A 103 15.08 -9.47 -0.36
CA LEU A 103 15.15 -8.03 -0.52
C LEU A 103 15.59 -7.35 0.79
N GLY A 104 15.11 -7.84 1.92
CA GLY A 104 15.54 -7.40 3.25
C GLY A 104 17.03 -7.62 3.52
N ARG A 105 17.62 -8.72 3.04
CA ARG A 105 19.07 -8.96 3.14
C ARG A 105 19.90 -8.02 2.26
N SER A 106 19.28 -7.40 1.25
CA SER A 106 19.95 -6.44 0.36
C SER A 106 20.01 -5.03 0.95
N VAL A 107 19.39 -4.80 2.12
CA VAL A 107 19.51 -3.55 2.87
C VAL A 107 20.96 -3.38 3.34
N PRO A 108 21.56 -2.17 3.27
CA PRO A 108 22.98 -1.97 3.53
C PRO A 108 23.49 -2.55 4.86
N PRO A 109 24.75 -3.04 4.93
CA PRO A 109 25.31 -3.77 6.08
C PRO A 109 25.23 -3.03 7.42
N GLY A 110 25.20 -1.69 7.42
CA GLY A 110 24.97 -0.87 8.61
C GLY A 110 23.56 -0.99 9.21
N TYR A 111 22.73 -1.89 8.68
CA TYR A 111 21.37 -2.18 9.12
C TYR A 111 21.04 -3.68 9.11
N GLN A 112 21.99 -4.54 8.70
CA GLN A 112 21.80 -5.98 8.78
C GLN A 112 22.01 -6.40 10.23
N SER A 113 20.93 -6.87 10.87
CA SER A 113 20.99 -7.38 12.22
C SER A 113 22.01 -8.53 12.32
N GLU A 114 23.03 -8.40 13.16
CA GLU A 114 24.02 -9.48 13.39
C GLU A 114 23.37 -10.74 13.98
N LYS A 115 22.22 -10.58 14.64
CA LYS A 115 21.38 -11.66 15.17
C LYS A 115 19.93 -11.30 14.95
N ARG A 116 19.29 -11.96 14.00
CA ARG A 116 17.83 -11.99 13.87
C ARG A 116 17.33 -13.24 14.56
N ASP A 117 16.35 -13.12 15.45
CA ASP A 117 15.68 -14.32 15.93
C ASP A 117 14.90 -14.93 14.76
N LYS A 118 14.85 -16.26 14.65
CA LYS A 118 14.10 -16.90 13.55
C LYS A 118 12.59 -16.66 13.66
N SER A 119 12.12 -16.25 14.84
CA SER A 119 10.74 -15.83 15.07
C SER A 119 10.42 -14.42 14.56
N ASP A 120 11.44 -13.62 14.24
CA ASP A 120 11.31 -12.24 13.79
C ASP A 120 10.92 -12.23 12.30
N THR A 121 9.65 -12.52 12.04
CA THR A 121 9.09 -12.47 10.68
C THR A 121 8.68 -11.05 10.32
N TYR A 122 8.78 -10.68 9.04
CA TYR A 122 8.24 -9.42 8.57
C TYR A 122 6.73 -9.33 8.81
N HIS A 123 6.29 -8.20 9.36
CA HIS A 123 4.87 -7.89 9.52
C HIS A 123 4.38 -7.01 8.38
N SER A 124 3.32 -7.43 7.68
CA SER A 124 2.69 -6.55 6.72
C SER A 124 2.12 -5.35 7.47
N TYR A 125 2.56 -4.16 7.11
CA TYR A 125 2.08 -2.92 7.69
C TYR A 125 0.85 -2.40 6.93
N GLY A 126 0.89 -2.52 5.61
CA GLY A 126 -0.21 -2.08 4.75
C GLY A 126 0.18 -1.95 3.29
N ILE A 127 -0.68 -1.29 2.54
CA ILE A 127 -0.48 -0.91 1.15
C ILE A 127 -0.81 0.56 0.95
N SER A 128 -0.11 1.23 0.05
CA SER A 128 -0.53 2.51 -0.51
C SER A 128 -0.46 2.49 -2.02
N PHE A 129 -1.30 3.28 -2.68
CA PHE A 129 -1.38 3.34 -4.14
C PHE A 129 -2.02 4.66 -4.60
N THR A 130 -1.85 4.99 -5.88
CA THR A 130 -2.48 6.14 -6.54
C THR A 130 -3.51 5.66 -7.55
N ASP A 131 -4.74 6.18 -7.47
CA ASP A 131 -5.80 5.88 -8.44
C ASP A 131 -5.63 6.65 -9.77
N VAL A 132 -6.51 6.40 -10.74
CA VAL A 132 -6.48 7.09 -12.06
C VAL A 132 -6.80 8.58 -11.99
N SER A 133 -7.43 9.02 -10.90
CA SER A 133 -7.74 10.43 -10.64
C SER A 133 -6.60 11.15 -9.91
N GLY A 134 -5.50 10.45 -9.61
CA GLY A 134 -4.34 10.99 -8.90
C GLY A 134 -4.47 10.99 -7.38
N ASN A 135 -5.55 10.43 -6.82
CA ASN A 135 -5.68 10.36 -5.36
C ASN A 135 -4.82 9.26 -4.79
N SER A 136 -4.13 9.55 -3.69
CA SER A 136 -3.37 8.57 -2.92
C SER A 136 -4.24 7.94 -1.84
N TRP A 137 -4.25 6.61 -1.81
CA TRP A 137 -5.02 5.80 -0.87
C TRP A 137 -4.07 4.92 -0.07
N THR A 138 -4.44 4.63 1.17
CA THR A 138 -3.72 3.69 2.03
C THR A 138 -4.70 2.73 2.69
N ARG A 139 -4.28 1.47 2.82
CA ARG A 139 -4.96 0.45 3.61
C ARG A 139 -3.96 -0.18 4.57
N ASP A 140 -4.24 -0.16 5.87
CA ASP A 140 -3.38 -0.79 6.87
C ASP A 140 -3.76 -2.25 7.13
N ASN A 141 -3.00 -2.90 8.00
CA ASN A 141 -3.18 -4.30 8.39
C ASN A 141 -4.41 -4.58 9.26
N ASN A 142 -5.05 -3.55 9.83
CA ASN A 142 -6.34 -3.67 10.51
C ASN A 142 -7.51 -3.60 9.52
N GLY A 143 -7.22 -3.30 8.24
CA GLY A 143 -8.22 -3.11 7.21
C GLY A 143 -8.73 -1.68 7.12
N ASP A 144 -8.23 -0.76 7.97
CA ASP A 144 -8.56 0.66 7.90
C ASP A 144 -8.11 1.21 6.56
N PHE A 145 -8.97 2.01 5.93
CA PHE A 145 -8.80 2.46 4.57
C PHE A 145 -9.29 3.90 4.43
N GLY A 146 -8.46 4.74 3.81
CA GLY A 146 -8.76 6.14 3.60
C GLY A 146 -7.77 6.79 2.64
N ARG A 147 -7.97 8.08 2.35
CA ARG A 147 -6.97 8.83 1.61
C ARG A 147 -5.71 9.02 2.46
N ALA A 148 -4.56 9.09 1.81
CA ALA A 148 -3.27 9.21 2.50
C ALA A 148 -3.16 10.52 3.30
N ASP A 149 -3.75 11.62 2.82
CA ASP A 149 -3.83 12.91 3.51
C ASP A 149 -4.80 12.88 4.70
N GLU A 150 -5.90 12.14 4.62
CA GLU A 150 -6.82 11.92 5.73
C GLU A 150 -6.18 11.08 6.84
N LEU A 151 -5.41 10.05 6.47
CA LEU A 151 -4.74 9.14 7.41
C LEU A 151 -3.52 9.78 8.11
N ARG A 152 -2.92 10.85 7.57
CA ARG A 152 -1.96 11.69 8.33
C ARG A 152 -2.54 12.22 9.63
N ARG A 153 -3.86 12.39 9.70
CA ARG A 153 -4.59 12.86 10.89
C ARG A 153 -4.80 11.76 11.96
N TRP A 154 -4.59 10.49 11.60
CA TRP A 154 -4.88 9.32 12.44
C TRP A 154 -3.63 8.75 13.17
N GLY A 155 -2.49 9.42 13.05
CA GLY A 155 -1.28 9.13 13.83
C GLY A 155 -0.03 9.60 13.10
N GLU A 156 0.62 10.66 13.59
CA GLU A 156 1.83 11.24 13.02
C GLU A 156 2.97 10.22 12.85
N THR A 157 2.98 9.16 13.66
CA THR A 157 3.95 8.05 13.59
C THR A 157 3.77 7.21 12.33
N LYS A 158 2.51 6.97 11.89
CA LYS A 158 2.21 6.04 10.78
C LYS A 158 2.53 6.61 9.40
N SER A 159 2.39 7.93 9.22
CA SER A 159 2.75 8.62 7.97
C SER A 159 4.26 8.71 7.79
N LYS A 160 5.00 8.97 8.87
CA LYS A 160 6.46 9.09 8.83
C LYS A 160 7.11 7.77 8.40
N LEU A 161 6.55 6.65 8.83
CA LEU A 161 6.94 5.29 8.41
C LEU A 161 6.69 4.97 6.93
N TRP A 162 5.85 5.72 6.21
CA TRP A 162 5.65 5.61 4.75
C TRP A 162 6.52 6.56 3.91
N ASP A 163 7.19 7.52 4.56
CA ASP A 163 8.16 8.42 3.93
C ASP A 163 9.62 8.02 4.26
N ASP A 164 9.93 7.58 5.49
CA ASP A 164 11.31 7.36 6.01
C ASP A 164 11.86 5.90 5.95
N GLY A 165 11.48 5.13 4.94
CA GLY A 165 11.74 3.68 4.86
C GLY A 165 12.56 3.31 3.64
N TYR A 166 13.18 2.13 3.67
CA TYR A 166 14.04 1.68 2.58
C TYR A 166 13.19 1.24 1.40
N PHE A 167 13.47 1.86 0.26
CA PHE A 167 12.84 1.52 -1.01
C PHE A 167 13.62 0.41 -1.66
N VAL A 168 12.97 -0.73 -1.84
CA VAL A 168 13.50 -1.81 -2.66
C VAL A 168 12.51 -2.08 -3.78
N SER A 169 12.96 -1.93 -5.02
CA SER A 169 12.15 -2.31 -6.18
C SER A 169 12.25 -3.82 -6.36
N ALA A 170 11.13 -4.54 -6.23
CA ALA A 170 11.06 -5.92 -6.69
C ALA A 170 10.92 -5.93 -8.22
N PRO A 171 11.76 -6.70 -8.95
CA PRO A 171 11.55 -6.90 -10.38
C PRO A 171 10.17 -7.53 -10.61
N GLN A 172 9.39 -6.97 -11.54
CA GLN A 172 8.03 -7.45 -11.82
C GLN A 172 8.00 -8.93 -12.19
N GLU A 173 9.05 -9.44 -12.84
CA GLU A 173 9.22 -10.84 -13.23
C GLU A 173 9.25 -11.83 -12.06
N ARG A 174 9.63 -11.37 -10.86
CA ARG A 174 9.65 -12.19 -9.64
C ARG A 174 8.31 -12.18 -8.90
N LEU A 175 7.36 -11.37 -9.37
CA LEU A 175 6.03 -11.29 -8.81
C LEU A 175 5.09 -12.17 -9.63
N LEU A 176 4.39 -13.08 -8.94
CA LEU A 176 3.42 -13.94 -9.61
C LEU A 176 2.18 -13.11 -9.91
N SER A 177 2.03 -12.72 -11.18
CA SER A 177 0.90 -11.95 -11.68
C SER A 177 -0.08 -12.88 -12.40
N GLU A 178 -1.33 -12.86 -11.96
CA GLU A 178 -2.44 -13.62 -12.52
C GLU A 178 -3.60 -12.67 -12.82
N LYS A 179 -4.50 -13.07 -13.73
CA LYS A 179 -5.79 -12.38 -13.85
C LYS A 179 -6.60 -12.64 -12.58
N ALA A 180 -7.19 -11.60 -12.02
CA ALA A 180 -8.09 -11.72 -10.88
C ALA A 180 -9.39 -12.41 -11.34
N GLU A 181 -9.70 -13.54 -10.73
CA GLU A 181 -11.00 -14.18 -10.85
C GLU A 181 -12.03 -13.24 -10.18
N HIS A 182 -13.05 -12.81 -10.92
CA HIS A 182 -14.15 -11.93 -10.46
C HIS A 182 -13.86 -10.43 -10.44
N CYS A 183 -13.69 -9.85 -11.63
CA CYS A 183 -13.90 -8.42 -11.84
C CYS A 183 -15.40 -8.13 -11.97
N THR A 184 -16.09 -8.01 -10.85
CA THR A 184 -17.51 -7.64 -10.84
C THR A 184 -17.70 -6.17 -11.18
N ALA A 185 -18.65 -5.90 -12.08
CA ALA A 185 -19.08 -4.55 -12.49
C ALA A 185 -19.65 -3.81 -11.28
#